data_AF-A0A0Q0KQ83-F1
#
_entry.id   AF-A0A0Q0KQ83-F1
#
_cell.length_a   1.000
_cell.length_b   1.000
_cell.length_c   1.000
_cell.angle_alpha   90.00
_cell.angle_beta   90.00
_cell.angle_gamma   90.00
#
_symmetry.space_group_name_H-M   'P 1'
#
loop_
_entity.id
_entity.type
_entity.pdbx_description
1 polymer ?
#
loop_
_entity_poly.entity_id
_entity_poly.type
_entity_poly.pdbx_seq_one_letter_code
_entity_poly.pdbx_strand_id
1 'polypeptide(L)'
;MKFLALIIGLSFFSAIIVGVSPKQANASSLSRESHPLSYPSYSSLYSTGQIHQLTDKQALICPIAHYVSCIKQLPARVSAQLPLRQSVSQSLGLKTAMVMPVVDQDIAGIVVINDKLPVINQSVALNGQAYQFNLEQQTQLTLWHELGHLENISLQESHLLLPLTPYQHEWLADYYLAWRLAHESGSVSLIWQQLHRRNIAVMNTTGNIGHWSSPQLLWLLNRYEVDDIIAFEQYADFIADAYPHAPQINDTEMDEISSLMQRTFGRGAVQALPHYMFWQQQRLIEVLHPTLVHLMGAELANAWLIQQFSEAEKVISTDE
;
A
#
# COMPACT_ATOMS: atom_id res chain seq x y z
N MET A 1 53.65 28.06 -12.01
CA MET A 1 54.29 27.48 -10.80
C MET A 1 53.46 26.31 -10.32
N LYS A 2 54.07 25.12 -10.31
CA LYS A 2 53.85 23.89 -9.50
C LYS A 2 52.39 23.49 -9.17
N PHE A 3 51.83 22.45 -9.79
CA PHE A 3 51.91 21.02 -9.39
C PHE A 3 51.71 20.75 -7.89
N LEU A 4 50.62 20.06 -7.54
CA LEU A 4 50.68 18.83 -6.75
C LEU A 4 49.47 17.92 -7.06
N ALA A 5 49.78 16.68 -7.40
CA ALA A 5 48.88 15.54 -7.47
C ALA A 5 49.21 14.62 -6.28
N LEU A 6 48.21 13.93 -5.72
CA LEU A 6 48.29 12.63 -5.01
C LEU A 6 46.83 12.20 -4.69
N ILE A 7 46.23 11.19 -5.34
CA ILE A 7 46.41 9.72 -5.27
C ILE A 7 45.69 9.06 -4.06
N ILE A 8 44.65 8.29 -4.43
CA ILE A 8 44.15 6.99 -3.95
C ILE A 8 43.51 6.89 -2.56
N GLY A 9 42.25 6.43 -2.57
CA GLY A 9 41.56 5.79 -1.46
C GLY A 9 40.37 4.97 -1.98
N LEU A 10 40.65 3.89 -2.71
CA LEU A 10 39.69 2.81 -3.00
C LEU A 10 39.18 2.25 -1.67
N SER A 11 37.93 2.54 -1.33
CA SER A 11 37.23 1.86 -0.23
C SER A 11 36.21 0.92 -0.82
N PHE A 12 36.52 -0.37 -0.72
CA PHE A 12 35.59 -1.47 -0.89
C PHE A 12 34.44 -1.28 0.09
N PHE A 13 33.25 -0.91 -0.40
CA PHE A 13 32.02 -1.20 0.33
C PHE A 13 31.68 -2.66 0.07
N SER A 14 32.04 -3.52 1.02
CA SER A 14 31.38 -4.80 1.18
C SER A 14 29.91 -4.53 1.49
N ALA A 15 29.04 -4.78 0.51
CA ALA A 15 27.62 -4.94 0.77
C ALA A 15 27.47 -6.14 1.72
N ILE A 16 27.18 -5.87 2.98
CA ILE A 16 26.71 -6.89 3.91
C ILE A 16 25.30 -7.24 3.44
N ILE A 17 25.18 -8.33 2.69
CA ILE A 17 23.91 -9.01 2.47
C ILE A 17 23.54 -9.59 3.83
N VAL A 18 22.70 -8.87 4.59
CA VAL A 18 22.01 -9.45 5.74
C VAL A 18 20.97 -10.38 5.13
N GLY A 19 21.29 -11.66 5.05
CA GLY A 19 20.33 -12.72 4.76
C GLY A 19 19.33 -12.77 5.90
N VAL A 20 18.23 -12.03 5.77
CA VAL A 20 17.02 -12.27 6.55
C VAL A 20 16.34 -13.44 5.85
N SER A 21 16.45 -14.62 6.46
CA SER A 21 15.64 -15.78 6.05
C SER A 21 14.17 -15.36 6.10
N PRO A 22 13.40 -15.48 5.01
CA PRO A 22 11.98 -15.22 5.08
C PRO A 22 11.37 -16.17 6.09
N LYS A 23 10.61 -15.63 7.05
CA LYS A 23 9.70 -16.44 7.84
C LYS A 23 8.70 -17.01 6.83
N GLN A 24 8.87 -18.28 6.46
CA GLN A 24 7.82 -19.03 5.79
C GLN A 24 6.55 -18.82 6.61
N ALA A 25 5.59 -18.10 6.05
CA ALA A 25 4.24 -18.13 6.56
C ALA A 25 3.79 -19.58 6.44
N ASN A 26 3.81 -20.29 7.56
CA ASN A 26 3.20 -21.61 7.68
C ASN A 26 1.70 -21.42 7.42
N ALA A 27 1.31 -21.47 6.15
CA ALA A 27 -0.05 -21.63 5.70
C ALA A 27 -0.47 -23.09 5.93
N SER A 28 -0.39 -23.54 7.18
CA SER A 28 -0.91 -24.82 7.63
C SER A 28 -1.96 -24.57 8.71
N SER A 29 -3.21 -24.64 8.27
CA SER A 29 -4.42 -24.86 9.08
C SER A 29 -4.57 -24.03 10.35
N LEU A 30 -4.97 -22.76 10.21
CA LEU A 30 -5.77 -22.08 11.23
C LEU A 30 -7.25 -22.15 10.85
N SER A 31 -7.85 -23.33 11.01
CA SER A 31 -9.30 -23.43 11.21
C SER A 31 -9.61 -23.01 12.65
N ARG A 32 -9.48 -21.72 12.95
CA ARG A 32 -10.29 -21.12 14.01
C ARG A 32 -11.58 -20.70 13.33
N GLU A 33 -12.71 -21.20 13.85
CA GLU A 33 -14.04 -20.79 13.43
C GLU A 33 -14.08 -19.27 13.31
N SER A 34 -14.08 -18.77 12.08
CA SER A 34 -14.39 -17.39 11.78
C SER A 34 -15.88 -17.23 12.05
N HIS A 35 -16.22 -16.81 13.27
CA HIS A 35 -17.51 -16.16 13.45
C HIS A 35 -17.56 -15.01 12.45
N PRO A 36 -18.54 -14.97 11.54
CA PRO A 36 -18.68 -13.84 10.64
C PRO A 36 -19.05 -12.65 11.53
N LEU A 37 -18.06 -11.80 11.82
CA LEU A 37 -18.34 -10.45 12.28
C LEU A 37 -19.12 -9.80 11.15
N SER A 38 -20.44 -9.79 11.28
CA SER A 38 -21.35 -9.06 10.42
C SER A 38 -21.12 -7.57 10.64
N TYR A 39 -20.09 -7.04 9.99
CA TYR A 39 -19.91 -5.60 9.94
C TYR A 39 -21.13 -5.00 9.22
N PRO A 40 -21.84 -4.06 9.85
CA PRO A 40 -23.03 -3.48 9.25
C PRO A 40 -22.68 -2.87 7.89
N SER A 41 -23.62 -3.02 6.95
CA SER A 41 -23.61 -2.31 5.67
C SER A 41 -23.34 -0.81 5.91
N TYR A 42 -22.18 -0.34 5.44
CA TYR A 42 -21.67 1.04 5.61
C TYR A 42 -22.64 2.14 5.13
N SER A 43 -23.64 1.79 4.31
CA SER A 43 -24.68 2.73 3.85
C SER A 43 -25.50 3.36 4.96
N SER A 44 -25.57 2.76 6.15
CA SER A 44 -26.32 3.31 7.29
C SER A 44 -25.49 4.19 8.24
N LEU A 45 -24.16 4.08 8.22
CA LEU A 45 -23.28 4.68 9.23
C LEU A 45 -22.92 6.15 8.98
N TYR A 46 -22.99 6.63 7.74
CA TYR A 46 -22.41 7.95 7.39
C TYR A 46 -23.43 9.01 6.92
N SER A 47 -24.72 8.81 7.17
CA SER A 47 -25.81 9.67 6.64
C SER A 47 -25.66 11.18 6.94
N THR A 48 -24.91 11.54 7.98
CA THR A 48 -24.70 12.94 8.39
C THR A 48 -23.24 13.38 8.42
N GLY A 49 -22.30 12.55 7.97
CA GLY A 49 -20.87 12.78 8.13
C GLY A 49 -20.36 12.42 9.52
N GLN A 50 -19.12 11.95 9.62
CA GLN A 50 -18.54 11.45 10.86
C GLN A 50 -17.18 12.10 11.13
N ILE A 51 -16.98 12.56 12.36
CA ILE A 51 -15.67 13.05 12.82
C ILE A 51 -14.84 11.85 13.25
N HIS A 52 -13.62 11.76 12.70
CA HIS A 52 -12.59 10.80 13.08
C HIS A 52 -11.45 11.55 13.75
N GLN A 53 -10.98 11.06 14.89
CA GLN A 53 -9.82 11.64 15.59
C GLN A 53 -8.54 11.08 14.97
N LEU A 54 -7.66 11.97 14.56
CA LEU A 54 -6.25 11.71 14.24
C LEU A 54 -5.40 12.01 15.49
N THR A 55 -4.08 11.85 15.44
CA THR A 55 -3.22 12.08 16.62
C THR A 55 -3.42 13.48 17.23
N ASP A 56 -3.32 14.54 16.40
CA ASP A 56 -3.38 15.93 16.86
C ASP A 56 -4.54 16.74 16.26
N LYS A 57 -5.29 16.16 15.31
CA LYS A 57 -6.32 16.84 14.52
C LYS A 57 -7.55 15.96 14.30
N GLN A 58 -8.56 16.52 13.65
CA GLN A 58 -9.77 15.80 13.26
C GLN A 58 -9.88 15.70 11.74
N ALA A 59 -10.44 14.58 11.28
CA ALA A 59 -10.87 14.39 9.90
C ALA A 59 -12.40 14.28 9.84
N LEU A 60 -13.03 14.91 8.85
CA LEU A 60 -14.45 14.71 8.60
C LEU A 60 -14.67 13.75 7.43
N ILE A 61 -15.39 12.66 7.67
CA ILE A 61 -15.75 11.66 6.68
C ILE A 61 -17.13 12.02 6.11
N CYS A 62 -17.21 12.22 4.80
CA CYS A 62 -18.42 12.66 4.11
C CYS A 62 -18.82 11.69 2.99
N PRO A 63 -20.06 11.16 2.97
CA PRO A 63 -20.58 10.54 1.76
C PRO A 63 -20.76 11.59 0.67
N ILE A 64 -20.42 11.25 -0.57
CA ILE A 64 -20.61 12.15 -1.72
C ILE A 64 -22.08 12.57 -1.92
N ALA A 65 -23.03 11.71 -1.54
CA ALA A 65 -24.46 12.01 -1.55
C ALA A 65 -24.84 13.17 -0.62
N HIS A 66 -24.12 13.30 0.50
CA HIS A 66 -24.39 14.27 1.57
C HIS A 66 -23.29 15.32 1.70
N TYR A 67 -22.42 15.47 0.70
CA TYR A 67 -21.25 16.35 0.75
C TYR A 67 -21.57 17.76 1.26
N VAL A 68 -22.58 18.43 0.68
CA VAL A 68 -22.93 19.81 1.03
C VAL A 68 -23.44 19.95 2.47
N SER A 69 -24.23 19.00 2.96
CA SER A 69 -24.69 19.01 4.36
C SER A 69 -23.57 18.59 5.32
N CYS A 70 -22.69 17.68 4.89
CA CYS A 70 -21.58 17.20 5.68
C CYS A 70 -20.58 18.33 5.99
N ILE A 71 -20.09 19.04 4.97
CA ILE A 71 -19.07 20.09 5.17
C ILE A 71 -19.57 21.31 5.96
N LYS A 72 -20.90 21.47 6.13
CA LYS A 72 -21.47 22.51 7.01
C LYS A 72 -21.18 22.28 8.49
N GLN A 73 -20.71 21.10 8.87
CA GLN A 73 -20.22 20.81 10.23
C GLN A 73 -18.86 21.45 10.50
N LEU A 74 -18.13 21.82 9.46
CA LEU A 74 -16.81 22.43 9.59
C LEU A 74 -16.93 23.93 9.88
N PRO A 75 -15.94 24.52 10.58
CA PRO A 75 -15.83 25.96 10.67
C PRO A 75 -15.82 26.60 9.29
N ALA A 76 -16.44 27.78 9.16
CA ALA A 76 -16.57 28.48 7.87
C ALA A 76 -15.23 28.63 7.13
N ARG A 77 -14.16 28.93 7.88
CA ARG A 77 -12.77 29.07 7.38
C ARG A 77 -12.22 27.80 6.73
N VAL A 78 -12.63 26.62 7.22
CA VAL A 78 -12.23 25.32 6.67
C VAL A 78 -13.10 24.98 5.47
N SER A 79 -14.42 25.14 5.61
CA SER A 79 -15.36 24.85 4.52
C SER A 79 -15.10 25.66 3.25
N ALA A 80 -14.55 26.89 3.38
CA ALA A 80 -14.21 27.76 2.27
C ALA A 80 -13.00 27.28 1.44
N GLN A 81 -12.17 26.39 1.99
CA GLN A 81 -11.03 25.79 1.27
C GLN A 81 -11.46 24.60 0.40
N LEU A 82 -12.64 24.05 0.65
CA LEU A 82 -13.11 22.83 0.01
C LEU A 82 -13.80 23.11 -1.33
N PRO A 83 -13.59 22.25 -2.34
CA PRO A 83 -14.20 22.41 -3.66
C PRO A 83 -15.72 22.20 -3.61
N LEU A 84 -16.40 22.68 -4.65
CA LEU A 84 -17.84 22.45 -4.82
C LEU A 84 -18.13 20.97 -5.10
N ARG A 85 -19.33 20.51 -4.73
CA ARG A 85 -19.76 19.10 -4.91
C ARG A 85 -19.55 18.58 -6.33
N GLN A 86 -19.78 19.41 -7.35
CA GLN A 86 -19.62 19.00 -8.74
C GLN A 86 -18.15 18.67 -9.07
N SER A 87 -17.21 19.50 -8.64
CA SER A 87 -15.78 19.26 -8.79
C SER A 87 -15.35 17.99 -8.05
N VAL A 88 -15.82 17.80 -6.81
CA VAL A 88 -15.57 16.56 -6.05
C VAL A 88 -16.10 15.34 -6.79
N SER A 89 -17.31 15.41 -7.33
CA SER A 89 -17.93 14.29 -8.05
C SER A 89 -17.14 13.94 -9.33
N GLN A 90 -16.62 14.95 -10.02
CA GLN A 90 -15.78 14.78 -11.20
C GLN A 90 -14.42 14.15 -10.86
N SER A 91 -13.76 14.65 -9.80
CA SER A 91 -12.46 14.13 -9.35
C SER A 91 -12.55 12.72 -8.76
N LEU A 92 -13.64 12.41 -8.04
CA LEU A 92 -13.90 11.10 -7.49
C LEU A 92 -14.14 10.09 -8.62
N GLY A 93 -14.92 10.45 -9.65
CA GLY A 93 -15.12 9.61 -10.83
C GLY A 93 -15.57 8.19 -10.46
N LEU A 94 -14.74 7.19 -10.78
CA LEU A 94 -14.96 5.78 -10.44
C LEU A 94 -14.23 5.32 -9.16
N LYS A 95 -13.50 6.22 -8.48
CA LYS A 95 -12.84 5.94 -7.22
C LYS A 95 -13.86 5.77 -6.10
N THR A 96 -13.51 4.95 -5.12
CA THR A 96 -14.34 4.65 -3.96
C THR A 96 -14.20 5.69 -2.84
N ALA A 97 -13.08 6.40 -2.80
CA ALA A 97 -12.89 7.53 -1.90
C ALA A 97 -11.87 8.54 -2.45
N MET A 98 -11.80 9.70 -1.81
CA MET A 98 -10.75 10.70 -2.01
C MET A 98 -10.50 11.49 -0.73
N VAL A 99 -9.24 11.85 -0.51
CA VAL A 99 -8.82 12.76 0.55
C VAL A 99 -8.69 14.21 0.06
N MET A 100 -9.07 15.17 0.91
CA MET A 100 -8.85 16.61 0.69
C MET A 100 -8.29 17.24 1.99
N PRO A 101 -6.97 17.46 2.07
CA PRO A 101 -6.38 18.13 3.22
C PRO A 101 -6.78 19.61 3.24
N VAL A 102 -6.76 20.21 4.43
CA VAL A 102 -7.04 21.63 4.65
C VAL A 102 -5.98 22.24 5.56
N VAL A 103 -5.80 23.55 5.48
CA VAL A 103 -4.94 24.30 6.38
C VAL A 103 -5.78 24.78 7.56
N ASP A 104 -5.66 24.09 8.70
CA ASP A 104 -6.29 24.44 9.97
C ASP A 104 -5.49 23.87 11.15
N GLN A 105 -5.69 24.46 12.34
CA GLN A 105 -5.04 23.99 13.57
C GLN A 105 -5.69 22.72 14.10
N ASP A 106 -7.02 22.58 13.98
CA ASP A 106 -7.78 21.50 14.60
C ASP A 106 -8.27 20.46 13.57
N ILE A 107 -8.35 20.82 12.29
CA ILE A 107 -8.89 19.98 11.22
C ILE A 107 -7.80 19.64 10.21
N ALA A 108 -7.52 18.35 10.00
CA ALA A 108 -6.54 17.90 9.00
C ALA A 108 -7.14 17.89 7.58
N GLY A 109 -8.44 17.62 7.45
CA GLY A 109 -9.10 17.59 6.16
C GLY A 109 -10.40 16.81 6.17
N ILE A 110 -10.83 16.44 4.98
CA ILE A 110 -12.00 15.58 4.78
C ILE A 110 -11.67 14.36 3.93
N VAL A 111 -12.37 13.26 4.19
CA VAL A 111 -12.39 12.08 3.33
C VAL A 111 -13.79 11.98 2.73
N VAL A 112 -13.88 11.98 1.39
CA VAL A 112 -15.15 11.80 0.69
C VAL A 112 -15.27 10.38 0.20
N ILE A 113 -16.34 9.68 0.58
CA ILE A 113 -16.60 8.28 0.22
C ILE A 113 -17.70 8.20 -0.84
N ASN A 114 -17.50 7.31 -1.83
CA ASN A 114 -18.52 6.84 -2.74
C ASN A 114 -19.00 5.44 -2.31
N ASP A 115 -20.09 5.40 -1.55
CA ASP A 115 -20.68 4.17 -1.01
C ASP A 115 -21.45 3.33 -2.05
N LYS A 116 -21.62 3.85 -3.28
CA LYS A 116 -22.40 3.19 -4.34
C LYS A 116 -21.62 2.18 -5.18
N LEU A 117 -20.30 2.12 -5.05
CA LEU A 117 -19.43 1.27 -5.87
C LEU A 117 -18.49 0.41 -5.00
N PRO A 118 -19.01 -0.51 -4.17
CA PRO A 118 -18.13 -1.39 -3.40
C PRO A 118 -17.33 -2.30 -4.33
N VAL A 119 -16.00 -2.25 -4.21
CA VAL A 119 -15.10 -3.16 -4.92
C VAL A 119 -14.95 -4.41 -4.07
N ILE A 120 -15.67 -5.47 -4.45
CA ILE A 120 -15.72 -6.73 -3.70
C ILE A 120 -14.79 -7.82 -4.25
N ASN A 121 -14.24 -7.61 -5.45
CA ASN A 121 -13.25 -8.49 -6.04
C ASN A 121 -12.35 -7.73 -7.00
N GLN A 122 -11.20 -8.34 -7.31
CA GLN A 122 -10.34 -8.00 -8.42
C GLN A 122 -9.99 -9.27 -9.18
N SER A 123 -9.54 -9.13 -10.42
CA SER A 123 -9.06 -10.27 -11.20
C SER A 123 -7.78 -9.92 -11.93
N VAL A 124 -6.97 -10.92 -12.23
CA VAL A 124 -5.77 -10.80 -13.06
C VAL A 124 -5.72 -11.96 -14.04
N ALA A 125 -5.28 -11.72 -15.28
CA ALA A 125 -5.09 -12.75 -16.27
C ALA A 125 -3.61 -13.17 -16.30
N LEU A 126 -3.33 -14.43 -15.94
CA LEU A 126 -1.98 -15.00 -15.90
C LEU A 126 -1.99 -16.32 -16.69
N ASN A 127 -1.03 -16.48 -17.61
CA ASN A 127 -0.91 -17.67 -18.46
C ASN A 127 -2.22 -18.07 -19.18
N GLY A 128 -2.98 -17.08 -19.66
CA GLY A 128 -4.26 -17.30 -20.33
C GLY A 128 -5.43 -17.70 -19.40
N GLN A 129 -5.21 -17.75 -18.09
CA GLN A 129 -6.24 -18.04 -17.08
C GLN A 129 -6.56 -16.79 -16.26
N ALA A 130 -7.85 -16.56 -15.98
CA ALA A 130 -8.29 -15.50 -15.08
C ALA A 130 -8.33 -16.01 -13.63
N TYR A 131 -7.61 -15.32 -12.75
CA TYR A 131 -7.62 -15.56 -11.31
C TYR A 131 -8.43 -14.45 -10.64
N GLN A 132 -9.35 -14.83 -9.74
CA GLN A 132 -10.16 -13.89 -8.98
C GLN A 132 -9.64 -13.79 -7.55
N PHE A 133 -9.66 -12.58 -7.02
CA PHE A 133 -9.28 -12.24 -5.66
C PHE A 133 -10.46 -11.55 -4.98
N ASN A 134 -11.04 -12.20 -3.98
CA ASN A 134 -12.13 -11.61 -3.21
C ASN A 134 -11.56 -10.59 -2.23
N LEU A 135 -12.27 -9.47 -2.06
CA LEU A 135 -11.86 -8.39 -1.17
C LEU A 135 -12.85 -8.26 -0.02
N GLU A 136 -12.36 -8.51 1.17
CA GLU A 136 -13.10 -8.33 2.42
C GLU A 136 -12.94 -6.89 2.92
N GLN A 137 -14.04 -6.31 3.38
CA GLN A 137 -14.05 -4.99 4.05
C GLN A 137 -13.39 -3.86 3.22
N GLN A 138 -13.36 -3.96 1.89
CA GLN A 138 -12.58 -3.07 1.04
C GLN A 138 -12.94 -1.59 1.21
N THR A 139 -14.22 -1.27 1.43
CA THR A 139 -14.65 0.10 1.70
C THR A 139 -13.99 0.68 2.96
N GLN A 140 -13.88 -0.13 4.02
CA GLN A 140 -13.23 0.28 5.27
C GLN A 140 -11.71 0.39 5.11
N LEU A 141 -11.09 -0.55 4.39
CA LEU A 141 -9.66 -0.47 4.07
C LEU A 141 -9.35 0.79 3.25
N THR A 142 -10.16 1.10 2.24
CA THR A 142 -10.02 2.36 1.50
C THR A 142 -10.16 3.56 2.42
N LEU A 143 -11.18 3.60 3.29
CA LEU A 143 -11.35 4.71 4.24
C LEU A 143 -10.12 4.88 5.14
N TRP A 144 -9.59 3.80 5.73
CA TRP A 144 -8.41 3.88 6.57
C TRP A 144 -7.17 4.32 5.80
N HIS A 145 -7.01 3.89 4.54
CA HIS A 145 -5.95 4.41 3.69
C HIS A 145 -6.07 5.93 3.49
N GLU A 146 -7.26 6.44 3.14
CA GLU A 146 -7.45 7.89 2.98
C GLU A 146 -7.24 8.67 4.28
N LEU A 147 -7.62 8.12 5.43
CA LEU A 147 -7.32 8.70 6.74
C LEU A 147 -5.81 8.71 7.01
N GLY A 148 -5.09 7.67 6.60
CA GLY A 148 -3.63 7.61 6.66
C GLY A 148 -2.96 8.74 5.92
N HIS A 149 -3.49 9.19 4.77
CA HIS A 149 -2.96 10.39 4.10
C HIS A 149 -3.08 11.64 4.99
N LEU A 150 -4.23 11.87 5.64
CA LEU A 150 -4.41 13.02 6.53
C LEU A 150 -3.51 12.92 7.76
N GLU A 151 -3.37 11.72 8.33
CA GLU A 151 -2.48 11.47 9.47
C GLU A 151 -1.03 11.79 9.09
N ASN A 152 -0.55 11.28 7.96
CA ASN A 152 0.82 11.52 7.49
C ASN A 152 1.09 13.00 7.21
N ILE A 153 0.12 13.72 6.62
CA ILE A 153 0.23 15.18 6.41
C ILE A 153 0.32 15.90 7.76
N SER A 154 -0.52 15.54 8.73
CA SER A 154 -0.47 16.11 10.08
C SER A 154 0.87 15.84 10.78
N LEU A 155 1.39 14.62 10.67
CA LEU A 155 2.70 14.26 11.24
C LEU A 155 3.86 14.95 10.52
N GLN A 156 3.74 15.29 9.24
CA GLN A 156 4.77 16.03 8.53
C GLN A 156 4.87 17.49 8.99
N GLU A 157 3.77 18.07 9.49
CA GLU A 157 3.78 19.41 10.08
C GLU A 157 4.45 19.45 11.47
N SER A 158 4.48 18.31 12.19
CA SER A 158 4.88 18.26 13.61
C SER A 158 6.08 17.37 13.96
N HIS A 159 6.31 16.25 13.24
CA HIS A 159 7.24 15.19 13.66
C HIS A 159 8.15 14.61 12.54
N LEU A 160 7.71 14.55 11.28
CA LEU A 160 8.55 14.03 10.19
C LEU A 160 9.52 15.10 9.68
N LEU A 161 10.82 14.76 9.65
CA LEU A 161 11.90 15.72 9.39
C LEU A 161 12.05 16.13 7.92
N LEU A 162 11.42 15.43 6.98
CA LEU A 162 11.58 15.64 5.53
C LEU A 162 10.22 15.66 4.83
N PRO A 163 10.08 16.46 3.76
CA PRO A 163 8.89 16.40 2.93
C PRO A 163 8.78 15.04 2.25
N LEU A 164 7.63 14.39 2.41
CA LEU A 164 7.38 13.08 1.79
C LEU A 164 7.21 13.24 0.27
N THR A 165 7.73 12.29 -0.49
CA THR A 165 7.44 12.18 -1.92
C THR A 165 5.98 11.72 -2.14
N PRO A 166 5.38 11.92 -3.32
CA PRO A 166 4.06 11.38 -3.63
C PRO A 166 3.97 9.87 -3.38
N TYR A 167 4.99 9.11 -3.77
CA TYR A 167 5.05 7.67 -3.51
C TYR A 167 5.12 7.35 -2.00
N GLN A 168 5.86 8.13 -1.22
CA GLN A 168 5.92 7.96 0.23
C GLN A 168 4.58 8.22 0.90
N HIS A 169 3.82 9.22 0.46
CA HIS A 169 2.46 9.44 0.97
C HIS A 169 1.54 8.23 0.75
N GLU A 170 1.69 7.52 -0.37
CA GLU A 170 0.88 6.35 -0.72
C GLU A 170 1.20 5.13 0.15
N TRP A 171 2.48 4.75 0.27
CA TRP A 171 2.81 3.56 1.06
C TRP A 171 2.69 3.81 2.57
N LEU A 172 2.95 5.04 3.06
CA LEU A 172 2.72 5.37 4.47
C LEU A 172 1.22 5.36 4.81
N ALA A 173 0.34 5.71 3.88
CA ALA A 173 -1.10 5.56 4.11
C ALA A 173 -1.51 4.08 4.27
N ASP A 174 -0.83 3.15 3.58
CA ASP A 174 -1.00 1.72 3.81
C ASP A 174 -0.34 1.24 5.12
N TYR A 175 0.68 1.92 5.65
CA TYR A 175 1.21 1.64 7.00
C TYR A 175 0.24 2.09 8.11
N TYR A 176 -0.40 3.25 7.96
CA TYR A 176 -1.49 3.65 8.86
C TYR A 176 -2.62 2.62 8.87
N LEU A 177 -3.02 2.15 7.68
CA LEU A 177 -3.99 1.06 7.55
C LEU A 177 -3.54 -0.20 8.28
N ALA A 178 -2.26 -0.58 8.17
CA ALA A 178 -1.71 -1.75 8.84
C ALA A 178 -1.75 -1.62 10.36
N TRP A 179 -1.30 -0.47 10.89
CA TRP A 179 -1.38 -0.14 12.31
C TRP A 179 -2.83 -0.18 12.82
N ARG A 180 -3.75 0.45 12.10
CA ARG A 180 -5.17 0.46 12.49
C ARG A 180 -5.77 -0.94 12.48
N LEU A 181 -5.47 -1.76 11.48
CA LEU A 181 -5.94 -3.14 11.38
C LEU A 181 -5.44 -4.01 12.53
N ALA A 182 -4.17 -3.86 12.92
CA ALA A 182 -3.61 -4.59 14.04
C ALA A 182 -4.36 -4.27 15.34
N HIS A 183 -4.62 -2.98 15.61
CA HIS A 183 -5.37 -2.54 16.79
C HIS A 183 -6.86 -2.93 16.78
N GLU A 184 -7.52 -2.89 15.62
CA GLU A 184 -8.96 -3.18 15.52
C GLU A 184 -9.28 -4.67 15.48
N SER A 185 -8.43 -5.48 14.83
CA SER A 185 -8.72 -6.88 14.55
C SER A 185 -7.79 -7.88 15.22
N GLY A 186 -6.62 -7.44 15.72
CA GLY A 186 -5.59 -8.35 16.23
C GLY A 186 -5.07 -9.31 15.16
N SER A 187 -5.17 -8.95 13.87
CA SER A 187 -4.80 -9.81 12.75
C SER A 187 -4.10 -9.04 11.63
N VAL A 188 -3.15 -9.70 10.96
CA VAL A 188 -2.48 -9.21 9.75
C VAL A 188 -3.16 -9.66 8.45
N SER A 189 -4.24 -10.43 8.51
CA SER A 189 -4.89 -11.02 7.33
C SER A 189 -5.32 -9.97 6.30
N LEU A 190 -5.95 -8.87 6.74
CA LEU A 190 -6.38 -7.79 5.86
C LEU A 190 -5.21 -6.90 5.38
N ILE A 191 -4.06 -6.95 6.07
CA ILE A 191 -2.82 -6.31 5.62
C ILE A 191 -2.24 -7.09 4.43
N TRP A 192 -2.21 -8.44 4.54
CA TRP A 192 -1.90 -9.31 3.40
C TRP A 192 -2.85 -9.09 2.22
N GLN A 193 -4.15 -8.94 2.49
CA GLN A 193 -5.12 -8.62 1.43
C GLN A 193 -4.75 -7.33 0.70
N GLN A 194 -4.37 -6.29 1.44
CA GLN A 194 -3.98 -5.01 0.84
C GLN A 194 -2.71 -5.16 -0.01
N LEU A 195 -1.70 -5.91 0.44
CA LEU A 195 -0.52 -6.24 -0.37
C LEU A 195 -0.91 -6.94 -1.68
N HIS A 196 -1.75 -7.98 -1.60
CA HIS A 196 -2.19 -8.71 -2.78
C HIS A 196 -2.96 -7.84 -3.77
N ARG A 197 -3.88 -7.01 -3.25
CA ARG A 197 -4.64 -6.03 -4.03
C ARG A 197 -3.72 -5.05 -4.77
N ARG A 198 -2.69 -4.52 -4.10
CA ARG A 198 -1.73 -3.58 -4.70
C ARG A 198 -0.91 -4.25 -5.80
N ASN A 199 -0.46 -5.49 -5.59
CA ASN A 199 0.20 -6.29 -6.63
C ASN A 199 -0.71 -6.52 -7.84
N ILE A 200 -1.94 -6.99 -7.63
CA ILE A 200 -2.92 -7.23 -8.70
C ILE A 200 -3.25 -5.95 -9.48
N ALA A 201 -3.37 -4.82 -8.78
CA ALA A 201 -3.65 -3.53 -9.41
C ALA A 201 -2.57 -3.13 -10.42
N VAL A 202 -1.29 -3.34 -10.09
CA VAL A 202 -0.18 -3.01 -11.00
C VAL A 202 0.01 -4.05 -12.10
N MET A 203 -0.20 -5.34 -11.80
CA MET A 203 -0.22 -6.38 -12.84
C MET A 203 -1.27 -6.08 -13.93
N ASN A 204 -2.44 -5.57 -13.55
CA ASN A 204 -3.48 -5.22 -14.51
C ASN A 204 -3.17 -3.95 -15.32
N THR A 205 -2.47 -2.99 -14.71
CA THR A 205 -2.07 -1.75 -15.38
C THR A 205 -0.93 -1.07 -14.62
N THR A 206 0.17 -0.82 -15.32
CA THR A 206 1.32 -0.09 -14.77
C THR A 206 1.02 1.37 -14.45
N GLY A 207 -0.11 1.91 -14.91
CA GLY A 207 -0.61 3.20 -14.46
C GLY A 207 -0.88 3.28 -12.94
N ASN A 208 -0.96 2.14 -12.25
CA ASN A 208 -1.09 2.08 -10.79
C ASN A 208 0.25 2.06 -10.03
N ILE A 209 1.41 2.14 -10.70
CA ILE A 209 2.72 1.97 -10.06
C ILE A 209 2.97 3.01 -8.95
N GLY A 210 2.48 4.24 -9.11
CA GLY A 210 2.59 5.27 -8.07
C GLY A 210 1.85 4.94 -6.78
N HIS A 211 0.90 4.00 -6.82
CA HIS A 211 0.15 3.51 -5.67
C HIS A 211 0.68 2.15 -5.15
N TRP A 212 1.81 1.66 -5.65
CA TRP A 212 2.32 0.31 -5.37
C TRP A 212 3.15 0.25 -4.08
N SER A 213 2.46 0.06 -2.96
CA SER A 213 3.03 -0.04 -1.61
C SER A 213 3.47 -1.45 -1.18
N SER A 214 3.30 -2.46 -2.06
CA SER A 214 3.58 -3.85 -1.72
C SER A 214 5.02 -4.13 -1.25
N PRO A 215 6.07 -3.50 -1.79
CA PRO A 215 7.44 -3.69 -1.28
C PRO A 215 7.58 -3.29 0.19
N GLN A 216 6.93 -2.19 0.60
CA GLN A 216 6.96 -1.70 1.98
C GLN A 216 6.05 -2.54 2.88
N LEU A 217 4.87 -2.96 2.40
CA LEU A 217 3.98 -3.85 3.14
C LEU A 217 4.62 -5.22 3.38
N LEU A 218 5.30 -5.79 2.39
CA LEU A 218 6.00 -7.07 2.56
C LEU A 218 7.12 -6.96 3.59
N TRP A 219 7.90 -5.88 3.54
CA TRP A 219 8.93 -5.62 4.55
C TRP A 219 8.32 -5.52 5.96
N LEU A 220 7.22 -4.78 6.11
CA LEU A 220 6.51 -4.63 7.37
C LEU A 220 6.03 -5.99 7.91
N LEU A 221 5.38 -6.79 7.06
CA LEU A 221 4.85 -8.11 7.39
C LEU A 221 5.94 -9.13 7.75
N ASN A 222 7.15 -8.97 7.19
CA ASN A 222 8.29 -9.81 7.54
C ASN A 222 9.02 -9.33 8.82
N ARG A 223 8.87 -8.05 9.18
CA ARG A 223 9.62 -7.40 10.27
C ARG A 223 8.88 -7.41 11.60
N TYR A 224 7.56 -7.27 11.57
CA TYR A 224 6.71 -7.12 12.75
C TYR A 224 5.69 -8.26 12.80
N GLU A 225 5.53 -8.87 13.97
CA GLU A 225 4.33 -9.64 14.29
C GLU A 225 3.19 -8.68 14.67
N VAL A 226 1.96 -9.18 14.71
CA VAL A 226 0.80 -8.33 15.05
C VAL A 226 0.92 -7.69 16.43
N ASP A 227 1.46 -8.42 17.40
CA ASP A 227 1.66 -7.94 18.77
C ASP A 227 2.71 -6.81 18.83
N ASP A 228 3.70 -6.84 17.95
CA ASP A 228 4.70 -5.76 17.86
C ASP A 228 4.04 -4.47 17.35
N ILE A 229 3.13 -4.56 16.37
CA ILE A 229 2.41 -3.39 15.84
C ILE A 229 1.44 -2.83 16.89
N ILE A 230 0.73 -3.70 17.62
CA ILE A 230 -0.21 -3.31 18.68
C ILE A 230 0.52 -2.60 19.83
N ALA A 231 1.76 -2.98 20.12
CA ALA A 231 2.55 -2.35 21.18
C ALA A 231 2.79 -0.84 20.97
N PHE A 232 2.68 -0.35 19.74
CA PHE A 232 2.68 1.09 19.46
C PHE A 232 1.28 1.67 19.65
N GLU A 233 1.04 2.32 20.80
CA GLU A 233 -0.24 2.96 21.12
C GLU A 233 -0.59 4.11 20.18
N GLN A 234 0.42 4.82 19.65
CA GLN A 234 0.24 5.92 18.71
C GLN A 234 0.88 5.59 17.36
N TYR A 235 0.21 5.99 16.28
CA TYR A 235 0.74 5.82 14.93
C TYR A 235 2.05 6.60 14.71
N ALA A 236 2.20 7.76 15.35
CA ALA A 236 3.43 8.56 15.29
C ALA A 236 4.66 7.76 15.75
N ASP A 237 4.54 7.03 16.86
CA ASP A 237 5.61 6.19 17.41
C ASP A 237 5.91 5.00 16.49
N PHE A 238 4.87 4.38 15.94
CA PHE A 238 5.02 3.28 14.98
C PHE A 238 5.81 3.71 13.74
N ILE A 239 5.48 4.86 13.16
CA ILE A 239 6.18 5.37 11.98
C ILE A 239 7.59 5.85 12.31
N ALA A 240 7.82 6.43 13.49
CA ALA A 240 9.15 6.82 13.93
C ALA A 240 10.12 5.62 13.99
N ASP A 241 9.62 4.43 14.35
CA ASP A 241 10.38 3.18 14.31
C ASP A 241 10.47 2.57 12.90
N ALA A 242 9.35 2.46 12.19
CA ALA A 242 9.30 1.73 10.92
C ALA A 242 9.89 2.51 9.72
N TYR A 243 9.62 3.81 9.60
CA TYR A 243 9.96 4.61 8.41
C TYR A 243 11.46 4.66 8.10
N PRO A 244 12.38 4.86 9.07
CA PRO A 244 13.82 4.91 8.79
C PRO A 244 14.41 3.61 8.23
N HIS A 245 13.71 2.49 8.41
CA HIS A 245 14.18 1.15 8.03
C HIS A 245 13.40 0.57 6.84
N ALA A 246 12.25 1.16 6.50
CA ALA A 246 11.45 0.72 5.37
C ALA A 246 12.21 0.88 4.04
N PRO A 247 12.07 -0.08 3.11
CA PRO A 247 12.76 -0.03 1.82
C PRO A 247 12.32 1.20 1.03
N GLN A 248 13.29 2.02 0.64
CA GLN A 248 13.06 3.18 -0.21
C GLN A 248 13.29 2.78 -1.67
N ILE A 249 12.37 3.18 -2.54
CA ILE A 249 12.47 3.00 -3.99
C ILE A 249 12.55 4.41 -4.58
N ASN A 250 13.65 4.69 -5.28
CA ASN A 250 13.82 5.97 -5.96
C ASN A 250 13.11 5.96 -7.33
N ASP A 251 12.96 7.13 -7.95
CA ASP A 251 12.23 7.27 -9.22
C ASP A 251 12.81 6.41 -10.35
N THR A 252 14.15 6.27 -10.43
CA THR A 252 14.79 5.43 -11.45
C THR A 252 14.47 3.95 -11.25
N GLU A 253 14.59 3.46 -10.03
CA GLU A 253 14.22 2.09 -9.70
C GLU A 253 12.73 1.83 -9.93
N MET A 254 11.87 2.81 -9.60
CA MET A 254 10.44 2.72 -9.86
C MET A 254 10.12 2.62 -11.36
N ASP A 255 10.80 3.41 -12.20
CA ASP A 255 10.66 3.34 -13.65
C ASP A 255 11.14 2.00 -14.22
N GLU A 256 12.24 1.46 -13.71
CA GLU A 256 12.75 0.15 -14.11
C GLU A 256 11.77 -0.97 -13.74
N ILE A 257 11.24 -0.97 -12.51
CA ILE A 257 10.24 -1.95 -12.08
C ILE A 257 8.95 -1.80 -12.88
N SER A 258 8.49 -0.57 -13.13
CA SER A 258 7.33 -0.29 -13.98
C SER A 258 7.50 -0.87 -15.38
N SER A 259 8.69 -0.70 -15.97
CA SER A 259 9.03 -1.25 -17.29
C SER A 259 9.01 -2.79 -17.29
N LEU A 260 9.61 -3.41 -16.27
CA LEU A 260 9.59 -4.86 -16.09
C LEU A 260 8.17 -5.40 -15.90
N MET A 261 7.35 -4.75 -15.07
CA MET A 261 5.94 -5.12 -14.88
C MET A 261 5.11 -4.96 -16.14
N GLN A 262 5.26 -3.85 -16.88
CA GLN A 262 4.58 -3.63 -18.16
C GLN A 262 4.96 -4.73 -19.15
N ARG A 263 6.22 -5.16 -19.15
CA ARG A 263 6.69 -6.21 -20.03
C ARG A 263 6.09 -7.57 -19.67
N THR A 264 6.03 -7.89 -18.39
CA THR A 264 5.57 -9.20 -17.90
C THR A 264 4.05 -9.34 -17.93
N PHE A 265 3.31 -8.29 -17.58
CA PHE A 265 1.85 -8.33 -17.40
C PHE A 265 1.06 -7.45 -18.38
N GLY A 266 1.72 -6.58 -19.13
CA GLY A 266 1.06 -5.64 -20.04
C GLY A 266 0.30 -6.34 -21.17
N ARG A 267 -0.70 -5.62 -21.71
CA ARG A 267 -1.51 -6.10 -22.84
C ARG A 267 -0.60 -6.40 -24.05
N GLY A 268 -0.59 -7.66 -24.49
CA GLY A 268 0.26 -8.10 -25.59
C GLY A 268 1.64 -8.61 -25.18
N ALA A 269 1.87 -8.92 -23.90
CA ALA A 269 3.00 -9.75 -23.50
C ALA A 269 2.85 -11.17 -24.09
N VAL A 270 3.42 -11.41 -25.28
CA VAL A 270 3.27 -12.70 -25.99
C VAL A 270 4.50 -13.61 -25.81
N GLN A 271 5.68 -13.04 -25.57
CA GLN A 271 6.92 -13.78 -25.46
C GLN A 271 7.69 -13.39 -24.20
N ALA A 272 7.98 -14.39 -23.36
CA ALA A 272 8.84 -14.23 -22.20
C ALA A 272 10.25 -13.82 -22.64
N LEU A 273 10.84 -12.85 -21.94
CA LEU A 273 12.27 -12.51 -22.06
C LEU A 273 12.94 -12.64 -20.70
N PRO A 274 13.36 -13.87 -20.33
CA PRO A 274 13.86 -14.15 -18.98
C PRO A 274 15.05 -13.30 -18.53
N HIS A 275 15.83 -12.70 -19.44
CA HIS A 275 17.00 -11.87 -19.10
C HIS A 275 16.74 -10.35 -19.16
N TYR A 276 15.52 -9.93 -19.49
CA TYR A 276 15.20 -8.50 -19.56
C TYR A 276 15.23 -7.89 -18.15
N MET A 277 16.04 -6.84 -17.98
CA MET A 277 16.25 -6.16 -16.69
C MET A 277 16.51 -7.12 -15.52
N PHE A 278 17.37 -8.13 -15.76
CA PHE A 278 17.61 -9.21 -14.79
C PHE A 278 18.01 -8.70 -13.39
N TRP A 279 18.69 -7.57 -13.29
CA TRP A 279 19.08 -6.96 -12.01
C TRP A 279 17.90 -6.51 -11.13
N GLN A 280 16.71 -6.29 -11.71
CA GLN A 280 15.48 -5.97 -10.95
C GLN A 280 14.58 -7.18 -10.69
N GLN A 281 14.84 -8.32 -11.33
CA GLN A 281 13.92 -9.46 -11.27
C GLN A 281 13.82 -10.02 -9.86
N GLN A 282 14.93 -10.17 -9.14
CA GLN A 282 14.93 -10.72 -7.79
C GLN A 282 13.96 -9.95 -6.87
N ARG A 283 14.10 -8.62 -6.83
CA ARG A 283 13.26 -7.77 -6.00
C ARG A 283 11.78 -7.86 -6.39
N LEU A 284 11.50 -7.90 -7.69
CA LEU A 284 10.13 -8.05 -8.18
C LEU A 284 9.55 -9.42 -7.80
N ILE A 285 10.32 -10.50 -7.95
CA ILE A 285 9.91 -11.87 -7.59
C ILE A 285 9.57 -11.93 -6.10
N GLU A 286 10.45 -11.43 -5.22
CA GLU A 286 10.22 -11.41 -3.77
C GLU A 286 8.87 -10.76 -3.41
N VAL A 287 8.56 -9.62 -4.04
CA VAL A 287 7.33 -8.86 -3.74
C VAL A 287 6.08 -9.52 -4.33
N LEU A 288 6.19 -10.15 -5.49
CA LEU A 288 5.05 -10.74 -6.20
C LEU A 288 4.74 -12.17 -5.78
N HIS A 289 5.74 -12.93 -5.33
CA HIS A 289 5.64 -14.34 -5.04
C HIS A 289 4.48 -14.67 -4.07
N PRO A 290 4.31 -13.98 -2.92
CA PRO A 290 3.18 -14.25 -2.02
C PRO A 290 1.81 -14.10 -2.71
N THR A 291 1.66 -13.10 -3.59
CA THR A 291 0.41 -12.90 -4.35
C THR A 291 0.20 -13.99 -5.38
N LEU A 292 1.24 -14.39 -6.11
CA LEU A 292 1.12 -15.44 -7.13
C LEU A 292 0.82 -16.79 -6.49
N VAL A 293 1.47 -17.13 -5.38
CA VAL A 293 1.18 -18.33 -4.59
C VAL A 293 -0.26 -18.31 -4.09
N HIS A 294 -0.74 -17.18 -3.57
CA HIS A 294 -2.11 -17.03 -3.09
C HIS A 294 -3.14 -17.26 -4.21
N LEU A 295 -2.88 -16.77 -5.43
CA LEU A 295 -3.80 -16.85 -6.55
C LEU A 295 -3.77 -18.22 -7.26
N MET A 296 -2.57 -18.76 -7.49
CA MET A 296 -2.34 -19.89 -8.39
C MET A 296 -2.00 -21.19 -7.64
N GLY A 297 -1.61 -21.11 -6.37
CA GLY A 297 -0.94 -22.20 -5.65
C GLY A 297 0.57 -22.20 -5.90
N ALA A 298 1.33 -22.73 -4.94
CA ALA A 298 2.79 -22.64 -4.93
C ALA A 298 3.47 -23.25 -6.18
N GLU A 299 3.05 -24.46 -6.58
CA GLU A 299 3.63 -25.16 -7.72
C GLU A 299 3.48 -24.35 -9.02
N LEU A 300 2.27 -23.90 -9.33
CA LEU A 300 1.98 -23.13 -10.55
C LEU A 300 2.64 -21.75 -10.52
N ALA A 301 2.65 -21.09 -9.35
CA ALA A 301 3.32 -19.80 -9.18
C ALA A 301 4.83 -19.91 -9.44
N ASN A 302 5.49 -20.91 -8.84
CA ASN A 302 6.93 -21.13 -9.00
C ASN A 302 7.28 -21.47 -10.45
N ALA A 303 6.54 -22.40 -11.07
CA ALA A 303 6.75 -22.76 -12.47
C ALA A 303 6.57 -21.55 -13.41
N TRP A 304 5.56 -20.72 -13.16
CA TRP A 304 5.32 -19.51 -13.93
C TRP A 304 6.46 -18.50 -13.76
N LEU A 305 6.94 -18.27 -12.53
CA LEU A 305 8.06 -17.36 -12.26
C LEU A 305 9.36 -17.79 -12.95
N ILE A 306 9.69 -19.09 -12.90
CA ILE A 306 10.87 -19.65 -13.60
C ILE A 306 10.76 -19.45 -15.12
N GLN A 307 9.56 -19.55 -15.68
CA GLN A 307 9.34 -19.29 -17.10
C GLN A 307 9.53 -17.80 -17.45
N GLN A 308 9.13 -16.88 -16.58
CA GLN A 308 9.17 -15.44 -16.86
C GLN A 308 10.52 -14.78 -16.56
N PHE A 309 11.25 -15.27 -15.55
CA PHE A 309 12.40 -14.57 -14.98
C PHE A 309 13.59 -15.51 -14.79
N SER A 310 14.75 -15.13 -15.34
CA SER A 310 15.99 -15.92 -15.19
C SER A 310 16.52 -15.97 -13.75
N GLU A 311 16.13 -15.01 -12.91
CA GLU A 311 16.54 -14.96 -11.50
C GLU A 311 15.62 -15.77 -10.57
N ALA A 312 14.49 -16.31 -11.06
CA ALA A 312 13.48 -16.95 -10.22
C ALA A 312 14.00 -18.18 -9.45
N GLU A 313 14.79 -19.05 -10.08
CA GLU A 313 15.32 -20.25 -9.41
C GLU A 313 16.18 -19.90 -8.19
N LYS A 314 16.92 -18.78 -8.25
CA LYS A 314 17.78 -18.34 -7.15
C LYS A 314 16.99 -17.83 -5.95
N VAL A 315 15.83 -17.24 -6.20
CA VAL A 315 14.97 -16.65 -5.16
C VAL A 315 14.03 -17.70 -4.55
N ILE A 316 13.50 -18.61 -5.37
CA ILE A 316 12.55 -19.62 -4.91
C ILE A 316 13.27 -20.74 -4.14
N SER A 317 14.50 -21.11 -4.53
CA SER A 317 15.26 -22.20 -3.88
C SER A 317 15.83 -21.84 -2.51
N THR A 318 15.83 -20.56 -2.12
CA THR A 318 16.22 -20.16 -0.76
C THR A 318 15.09 -20.28 0.26
N ASP A 319 13.88 -20.62 -0.20
CA ASP A 319 12.68 -20.72 0.61
C ASP A 319 12.25 -22.18 0.88
N GLU A 320 13.08 -23.19 0.54
CA GLU A 320 12.91 -24.60 0.95
C GLU A 320 13.97 -25.01 1.99
#